data_AF-A0A838DUE8-F1
#
_entry.id   AF-A0A838DUE8-F1
#
_cell.length_a   1.000
_cell.length_b   1.000
_cell.length_c   1.000
_cell.angle_alpha   90.00
_cell.angle_beta   90.00
_cell.angle_gamma   90.00
#
_symmetry.space_group_name_H-M   'P 1'
#
loop_
_entity.id
_entity.type
_entity.pdbx_description
1 polymer ?
#
loop_
_entity_poly.entity_id
_entity_poly.type
_entity_poly.pdbx_seq_one_letter_code
_entity_poly.pdbx_strand_id
1 'polypeptide(L)' 'MTTTNTDLLGKPLTEQERELLNVYQALKTLAAHDDLPPCAARNVRRALASMWQATNDLDLQFEQLYDLGV' A
#
# COMPACT_ATOMS: atom_id res chain seq x y z
N MET A 1 2.49 -8.05 10.59
CA MET A 1 1.46 -7.00 10.48
C MET A 1 0.11 -7.66 10.58
N THR A 2 -0.73 -7.24 11.51
CA THR A 2 -2.11 -7.71 11.65
C THR A 2 -2.93 -7.19 10.48
N THR A 3 -3.25 -8.06 9.52
CA THR A 3 -4.21 -7.77 8.46
C THR A 3 -5.58 -7.66 9.12
N THR A 4 -6.04 -6.44 9.33
CA THR A 4 -7.41 -6.16 9.78
C THR A 4 -8.37 -6.71 8.72
N ASN A 5 -9.37 -7.49 9.13
CA ASN A 5 -10.37 -8.06 8.21
C ASN A 5 -11.52 -7.10 7.88
N THR A 6 -11.41 -5.86 8.33
CA THR A 6 -12.41 -4.82 8.10
C THR A 6 -11.75 -3.56 7.55
N ASP A 7 -12.51 -2.79 6.77
CA ASP A 7 -12.17 -1.43 6.36
C ASP A 7 -12.19 -0.46 7.57
N LEU A 8 -11.85 0.81 7.33
CA LEU A 8 -11.84 1.88 8.33
C LEU A 8 -13.25 2.27 8.81
N LEU A 9 -14.30 1.82 8.11
CA LEU A 9 -15.70 2.02 8.48
C LEU A 9 -16.28 0.82 9.26
N GLY A 10 -15.47 -0.22 9.51
CA GLY A 10 -15.86 -1.42 10.25
C GLY A 10 -16.62 -2.47 9.43
N LYS A 11 -16.63 -2.37 8.09
CA LYS A 11 -17.23 -3.39 7.21
C LYS A 11 -16.21 -4.49 6.89
N PRO A 12 -16.63 -5.75 6.77
CA PRO A 12 -15.75 -6.83 6.32
C PRO A 12 -15.19 -6.56 4.93
N LEU A 13 -13.90 -6.82 4.75
CA LEU A 13 -13.26 -6.74 3.44
C LEU A 13 -13.75 -7.85 2.51
N THR A 14 -14.06 -7.49 1.28
CA THR A 14 -14.16 -8.41 0.15
C THR A 14 -12.79 -9.04 -0.15
N GLU A 15 -12.80 -10.10 -0.96
CA GLU A 15 -11.55 -10.74 -1.38
C GLU A 15 -10.70 -9.80 -2.25
N GLN A 16 -11.33 -9.03 -3.13
CA GLN A 16 -10.64 -8.09 -4.02
C GLN A 16 -9.98 -6.95 -3.23
N GLU A 17 -10.66 -6.41 -2.21
CA GLU A 17 -10.08 -5.38 -1.33
C GLU A 17 -8.88 -5.92 -0.54
N ARG A 18 -8.95 -7.18 -0.10
CA ARG A 18 -7.84 -7.86 0.55
C ARG A 18 -6.64 -8.02 -0.39
N GLU A 19 -6.89 -8.39 -1.64
CA GLU A 19 -5.84 -8.48 -2.66
C GLU A 19 -5.18 -7.11 -2.91
N LEU A 20 -5.96 -6.03 -3.03
CA LEU A 20 -5.43 -4.67 -3.18
C LEU A 20 -4.57 -4.25 -1.99
N LEU A 21 -5.03 -4.51 -0.76
CA LEU A 21 -4.25 -4.25 0.45
C LEU A 21 -2.94 -5.06 0.48
N ASN A 22 -2.98 -6.32 0.06
CA ASN A 22 -1.78 -7.15 0.00
C ASN A 22 -0.75 -6.58 -0.99
N VAL A 23 -1.18 -6.14 -2.17
CA VAL A 23 -0.30 -5.48 -3.15
C VAL A 23 0.28 -4.18 -2.58
N TYR A 24 -0.56 -3.36 -1.94
CA TYR A 24 -0.12 -2.13 -1.27
C TYR A 24 0.96 -2.40 -0.22
N GLN A 25 0.75 -3.38 0.67
CA GLN A 25 1.71 -3.73 1.73
C GLN A 25 3.02 -4.31 1.17
N ALA A 26 2.94 -5.10 0.10
CA ALA A 26 4.13 -5.62 -0.58
C ALA A 26 4.95 -4.49 -1.22
N LEU A 27 4.30 -3.54 -1.88
CA LEU A 27 4.95 -2.36 -2.46
C LEU A 27 5.55 -1.45 -1.37
N LYS A 28 4.84 -1.28 -0.25
CA LYS A 28 5.32 -0.50 0.90
C LYS A 28 6.58 -1.12 1.50
N THR A 29 6.56 -2.44 1.68
CA THR A 29 7.75 -3.21 2.11
C THR A 29 8.90 -2.99 1.13
N LEU A 30 8.65 -3.17 -0.17
CA LEU A 30 9.66 -3.01 -1.21
C LEU A 30 10.22 -1.57 -1.29
N ALA A 31 9.39 -0.55 -1.06
CA ALA A 31 9.80 0.85 -1.06
C ALA A 31 10.72 1.23 0.11
N ALA A 32 10.70 0.45 1.19
CA ALA A 32 11.57 0.62 2.36
C ALA A 32 12.97 -0.01 2.18
N HIS A 33 13.23 -0.70 1.07
CA HIS A 33 14.54 -1.27 0.76
C HIS A 33 15.48 -0.22 0.15
N ASP A 34 16.67 -0.10 0.72
CA ASP A 34 17.73 0.81 0.24
C ASP A 34 18.64 0.19 -0.84
N ASP A 35 18.52 -1.11 -1.10
CA ASP A 35 19.38 -1.89 -2.00
C ASP A 35 18.81 -2.09 -3.42
N LEU A 36 17.65 -1.49 -3.72
CA LEU A 36 17.07 -1.56 -5.05
C LEU A 36 17.85 -0.74 -6.08
N PRO A 37 18.01 -1.24 -7.33
CA PRO A 37 18.50 -0.41 -8.42
C PRO A 37 17.69 0.88 -8.55
N PRO A 38 18.30 2.04 -8.88
CA PRO A 38 17.61 3.33 -8.85
C PRO A 38 16.34 3.39 -9.70
N CYS A 39 16.34 2.73 -10.86
CA CYS A 39 15.17 2.66 -11.73
C CYS A 39 14.04 1.83 -11.09
N ALA A 40 14.35 0.75 -10.38
CA ALA A 40 13.38 -0.07 -9.68
C ALA A 40 12.78 0.70 -8.51
N ALA A 41 13.62 1.28 -7.63
CA ALA A 41 13.17 2.06 -6.47
C ALA A 41 12.18 3.17 -6.86
N ARG A 42 12.49 3.92 -7.94
CA ARG A 42 11.59 4.98 -8.45
C ARG A 42 10.24 4.44 -8.94
N ASN A 43 10.22 3.30 -9.63
CA ASN A 43 8.98 2.72 -10.13
C ASN A 43 8.16 2.05 -9.03
N VAL A 44 8.82 1.45 -8.03
CA VAL A 44 8.15 0.92 -6.82
C VAL A 44 7.42 2.04 -6.08
N ARG A 45 8.07 3.19 -5.83
CA ARG A 45 7.40 4.35 -5.21
C ARG A 45 6.21 4.86 -6.02
N ARG A 46 6.31 4.89 -7.35
CA ARG A 46 5.18 5.26 -8.22
C ARG A 46 4.02 4.28 -8.14
N ALA A 47 4.30 2.98 -8.17
CA ALA A 47 3.29 1.96 -8.01
C ALA A 47 2.64 2.03 -6.62
N LEU A 48 3.44 2.26 -5.57
CA LEU A 48 2.97 2.47 -4.20
C LEU A 48 2.04 3.68 -4.11
N ALA A 49 2.40 4.81 -4.73
CA ALA A 49 1.54 6.00 -4.79
C ALA A 49 0.17 5.70 -5.42
N SER A 50 0.15 4.99 -6.54
CA SER A 50 -1.11 4.59 -7.20
C SER A 50 -1.95 3.65 -6.33
N MET A 51 -1.31 2.68 -5.66
CA MET A 51 -2.01 1.76 -4.76
C MET A 51 -2.48 2.43 -3.47
N TRP A 52 -1.74 3.42 -2.98
CA TRP A 52 -2.16 4.25 -1.86
C TRP A 52 -3.46 4.96 -2.19
N GLN A 53 -3.58 5.58 -3.38
CA GLN A 53 -4.82 6.24 -3.81
C GLN A 53 -6.00 5.25 -3.81
N ALA A 54 -5.84 4.10 -4.47
CA ALA A 54 -6.91 3.11 -4.57
C ALA A 54 -7.36 2.56 -3.21
N THR A 55 -6.40 2.28 -2.32
CA THR A 55 -6.72 1.74 -0.98
C THR A 55 -7.26 2.80 -0.02
N ASN A 56 -6.92 4.08 -0.23
CA ASN A 56 -7.47 5.21 0.53
C ASN A 56 -8.92 5.51 0.08
N ASP A 57 -9.18 5.61 -1.22
CA ASP A 57 -10.51 5.86 -1.78
C ASP A 57 -11.54 4.78 -1.42
N LEU A 58 -11.08 3.56 -1.12
CA LEU A 58 -11.88 2.42 -0.68
C LEU A 58 -11.96 2.27 0.85
N ASP A 59 -11.48 3.24 1.61
CA ASP A 59 -11.45 3.22 3.08
C ASP A 59 -10.68 2.01 3.67
N LEU A 60 -9.74 1.41 2.93
CA LEU A 60 -9.03 0.20 3.35
C LEU A 60 -7.88 0.48 4.32
N GLN A 61 -7.23 1.62 4.13
CA GLN A 61 -6.15 2.12 4.98
C GLN A 61 -6.03 3.64 4.83
N PHE A 62 -5.48 4.30 5.85
CA PHE A 62 -5.12 5.72 5.76
C PHE A 62 -3.80 5.96 6.50
N GLU A 63 -2.78 6.38 5.76
CA GLU A 63 -1.50 6.84 6.31
C GLU A 63 -0.79 7.81 5.36
N GLN A 64 0.22 8.53 5.87
CA GLN A 64 1.10 9.36 5.04
C GLN A 64 2.37 8.55 4.72
N LEU A 65 2.90 8.67 3.50
CA LEU A 65 4.04 7.88 3.01
C LEU A 65 5.32 8.70 2.78
N TYR A 66 5.41 9.86 3.43
CA TYR A 66 6.50 10.81 3.20
C TYR A 66 7.88 10.24 3.58
N ASP A 67 7.93 9.35 4.56
CA ASP A 67 9.13 8.61 4.97
C ASP A 67 9.66 7.68 3.87
N LEU A 68 8.78 7.20 2.98
CA LEU A 68 9.13 6.37 1.82
C LEU A 68 9.39 7.19 0.54
N GLY A 69 9.27 8.52 0.62
CA GLY A 69 9.42 9.42 -0.52
C GLY A 69 8.31 9.31 -1.56
N VAL A 70 7.07 9.04 -1.09
CA VAL A 70 5.83 9.00 -1.88
C VAL A 70 4.95 10.19 -1.55
#